data_AF-A0A382G785-F1
#
_entry.id   AF-A0A382G785-F1
#
_cell.length_a   1.000
_cell.length_b   1.000
_cell.length_c   1.000
_cell.angle_alpha   90.00
_cell.angle_beta   90.00
_cell.angle_gamma   90.00
#
_symmetry.space_group_name_H-M   'P 1'
#
loop_
_entity.id
_entity.type
_entity.pdbx_description
1 polymer ?
#
loop_
_entity_poly.entity_id
_entity_poly.type
_entity_poly.pdbx_seq_one_letter_code
_entity_poly.pdbx_strand_id
1 'polypeptide(L)' 'DNQESLMQGVLQVAKSIAKKSPLAISGIKETLLYARDHTVSESLNQVATWNAAMLLSQDLEEAMMANLQNRTPDFPD' A
#
# COMPACT_ATOMS: atom_id res chain seq x y z
N ASP A 1 -17.67 16.04 19.72
CA ASP A 1 -17.65 14.60 19.39
C ASP A 1 -19.08 14.08 19.24
N ASN A 2 -19.48 13.82 18.00
CA ASN A 2 -20.76 13.20 17.66
C ASN A 2 -20.54 12.13 16.57
N GLN A 3 -21.55 11.29 16.31
CA GLN A 3 -21.47 10.21 15.33
C GLN A 3 -21.08 10.70 13.93
N GLU A 4 -21.56 11.88 13.53
CA GLU A 4 -21.25 12.47 12.23
C GLU A 4 -19.75 12.79 12.11
N SER A 5 -19.18 13.46 13.11
CA SER A 5 -17.75 13.79 13.15
C SER A 5 -16.86 12.53 13.14
N LEU A 6 -17.28 11.45 13.83
CA LEU A 6 -16.59 10.16 13.79
C LEU A 6 -16.61 9.58 12.37
N MET A 7 -17.78 9.56 11.73
CA MET A 7 -17.94 8.99 10.39
C MET A 7 -17.14 9.77 9.35
N GLN A 8 -17.13 11.10 9.44
CA GLN A 8 -16.32 11.96 8.58
C GLN A 8 -14.83 11.62 8.70
N GLY A 9 -14.32 11.44 9.92
CA GLY A 9 -12.93 11.05 10.16
C GLY A 9 -12.59 9.67 9.59
N VAL A 10 -13.43 8.66 9.84
CA VAL A 10 -13.23 7.30 9.31
C VAL A 10 -13.22 7.30 7.78
N LEU A 11 -14.16 8.00 7.15
CA LEU A 11 -14.23 8.09 5.69
C LEU A 11 -13.03 8.84 5.11
N GLN A 12 -12.48 9.83 5.81
CA GLN A 12 -11.26 10.50 5.39
C GLN A 12 -10.07 9.54 5.37
N VAL A 13 -9.90 8.73 6.42
CA VAL A 13 -8.86 7.70 6.50
C VAL A 13 -9.05 6.66 5.39
N ALA A 14 -10.26 6.13 5.23
CA ALA A 14 -10.56 5.14 4.20
C ALA A 14 -10.25 5.67 2.79
N LYS A 15 -10.65 6.91 2.48
CA LYS A 15 -10.32 7.57 1.21
C LYS A 15 -8.82 7.76 1.02
N SER A 16 -8.06 8.00 2.09
CA SER A 16 -6.60 8.14 1.99
C SER A 16 -5.91 6.81 1.62
N ILE A 17 -6.42 5.69 2.14
CA ILE A 17 -5.93 4.34 1.86
C ILE A 17 -6.33 3.92 0.44
N ALA A 18 -7.59 4.15 0.05
CA ALA A 18 -8.13 3.78 -1.26
C ALA A 18 -7.46 4.51 -2.44
N LYS A 19 -6.74 5.62 -2.19
CA LYS A 19 -5.94 6.32 -3.20
C LYS A 19 -4.57 5.67 -3.47
N LYS A 20 -4.26 4.56 -2.80
CA LYS A 20 -2.98 3.86 -2.91
C LYS A 20 -3.18 2.56 -3.70
N SER A 21 -2.09 2.04 -4.25
CA SER A 21 -2.05 0.73 -4.92
C SER A 21 -2.64 -0.36 -4.00
N PRO A 22 -3.69 -1.08 -4.43
CA PRO A 22 -4.24 -2.23 -3.69
C PRO A 22 -3.19 -3.31 -3.43
N LEU A 23 -2.29 -3.52 -4.42
CA LEU A 23 -1.16 -4.42 -4.32
C LEU A 23 -0.20 -4.00 -3.20
N ALA A 24 0.17 -2.72 -3.13
CA ALA A 24 1.05 -2.21 -2.09
C ALA A 24 0.42 -2.29 -0.70
N ILE A 25 -0.86 -1.93 -0.55
CA ILE A 25 -1.57 -2.02 0.73
C ILE A 25 -1.62 -3.47 1.24
N SER A 26 -1.93 -4.41 0.34
CA SER A 26 -1.97 -5.84 0.67
C SER A 26 -0.58 -6.36 1.03
N GLY A 27 0.45 -6.04 0.25
CA GLY A 27 1.83 -6.44 0.51
C GLY A 27 2.39 -5.89 1.83
N ILE A 28 2.06 -4.64 2.19
CA ILE A 28 2.42 -4.06 3.49
C ILE A 28 1.76 -4.85 4.63
N LYS A 29 0.48 -5.20 4.50
CA LYS A 29 -0.22 -5.98 5.52
C LYS A 29 0.43 -7.35 5.72
N GLU A 30 0.73 -8.05 4.62
CA GLU A 30 1.41 -9.35 4.68
C GLU A 30 2.80 -9.24 5.31
N THR A 31 3.55 -8.19 4.95
CA THR A 31 4.87 -7.91 5.54
C THR A 31 4.78 -7.68 7.05
N LEU A 32 3.79 -6.92 7.51
CA LEU A 32 3.58 -6.65 8.95
C LEU A 32 3.17 -7.93 9.70
N LEU A 33 2.30 -8.74 9.11
CA LEU A 33 1.90 -10.02 9.70
C LEU A 33 3.07 -10.99 9.80
N TYR A 34 3.87 -11.10 8.73
CA TYR A 34 5.07 -11.93 8.73
C TYR A 34 6.04 -11.50 9.82
N ALA A 35 6.32 -10.20 9.93
CA ALA A 35 7.26 -9.66 10.90
C ALA A 35 6.84 -9.85 12.37
N ARG A 36 5.54 -9.99 12.65
CA ARG A 36 5.05 -10.27 14.01
C ARG A 36 5.52 -11.64 14.51
N ASP A 37 5.59 -12.62 13.62
CA ASP A 37 5.78 -14.03 13.97
C ASP A 37 7.19 -14.55 13.61
N HIS A 38 8.08 -13.68 13.11
CA HIS A 38 9.43 -14.04 12.63
C HIS A 38 10.52 -13.12 13.18
N THR A 39 11.78 -13.54 13.05
CA THR A 39 12.92 -12.70 13.43
C THR A 39 13.06 -11.50 12.48
N VAL A 40 13.80 -10.47 12.95
CA VAL A 40 14.13 -9.30 12.14
C VAL A 40 14.86 -9.71 10.84
N SER A 41 15.78 -10.66 10.92
CA SER A 41 16.56 -11.11 9.75
C SER A 41 15.68 -11.78 8.69
N GLU A 42 14.78 -12.67 9.11
CA GLU A 42 13.84 -13.34 8.19
C GLU A 42 12.88 -12.33 7.57
N SER A 43 12.38 -11.40 8.38
CA SER A 43 11.46 -10.35 7.93
C SER A 43 12.10 -9.43 6.88
N LEU A 44 13.35 -9.03 7.09
CA LEU A 44 14.09 -8.21 6.11
C LEU A 44 14.33 -8.98 4.81
N ASN A 45 14.63 -10.28 4.89
CA ASN A 45 14.78 -11.12 3.69
C ASN A 45 13.44 -11.26 2.93
N GLN A 46 12.33 -11.42 3.66
CA GLN A 46 10.99 -11.48 3.09
C GLN A 46 10.61 -10.15 2.40
N VAL A 47 10.92 -9.00 3.02
CA VAL A 47 10.75 -7.67 2.41
C VAL A 47 11.56 -7.53 1.13
N ALA A 48 12.83 -7.91 1.15
CA ALA A 48 13.68 -7.85 -0.04
C ALA A 48 13.13 -8.70 -1.19
N THR A 49 12.65 -9.90 -0.87
CA THR A 49 12.03 -10.82 -1.83
C THR A 49 10.75 -10.24 -2.44
N TRP A 50 9.86 -9.70 -1.60
CA TRP A 50 8.63 -9.04 -2.06
C TRP A 50 8.92 -7.82 -2.94
N ASN A 51 9.82 -6.94 -2.51
CA ASN A 51 10.18 -5.75 -3.28
C ASN A 51 10.76 -6.13 -4.64
N ALA A 52 11.64 -7.13 -4.70
CA ALA A 52 12.20 -7.62 -5.96
C ALA A 52 11.12 -8.15 -6.91
N ALA A 53 10.13 -8.90 -6.40
CA ALA A 53 9.01 -9.38 -7.19
C ALA A 53 8.11 -8.25 -7.72
N MET A 54 7.95 -7.17 -6.95
CA MET A 54 7.08 -6.05 -7.29
C MET A 54 7.72 -5.00 -8.21
N LEU A 55 9.02 -5.07 -8.49
CA LEU A 55 9.74 -4.13 -9.37
C LEU A 55 9.17 -4.10 -10.81
N LEU A 56 8.50 -5.16 -11.25
CA LEU A 56 7.90 -5.26 -12.58
C LEU A 56 6.36 -5.22 -12.52
N SER A 57 5.79 -4.77 -11.41
CA SER A 57 4.32 -4.70 -11.26
C SER A 57 3.73 -3.55 -12.08
N GLN A 58 2.51 -3.76 -12.58
CA GLN A 58 1.76 -2.74 -13.32
C GLN A 58 1.46 -1.52 -12.44
N ASP A 59 1.19 -1.73 -11.15
CA ASP A 59 1.00 -0.65 -10.18
C ASP A 59 2.25 0.24 -10.06
N LEU A 60 3.46 -0.34 -10.07
CA LEU A 60 4.69 0.45 -10.00
C LEU A 60 4.89 1.25 -11.28
N GLU A 61 4.65 0.63 -12.44
CA GLU A 61 4.69 1.31 -13.74
C GLU A 61 3.71 2.50 -13.79
N GLU A 62 2.46 2.26 -13.42
CA GLU A 62 1.39 3.27 -13.38
C GLU A 62 1.72 4.39 -12.39
N ALA A 63 2.21 4.06 -11.19
CA ALA A 63 2.62 5.06 -10.21
C ALA A 63 3.74 5.96 -10.75
N MET A 64 4.73 5.38 -11.43
CA MET A 64 5.82 6.14 -12.07
C MET A 64 5.29 7.03 -13.20
N MET A 65 4.46 6.48 -14.09
CA MET A 65 3.90 7.20 -15.23
C MET A 65 2.98 8.34 -14.79
N ALA A 66 2.11 8.10 -13.82
CA ALA A 66 1.24 9.12 -13.26
C ALA A 66 2.03 10.27 -12.62
N ASN A 67 3.11 9.93 -11.90
CA ASN A 67 4.01 10.93 -11.31
C ASN A 67 4.68 11.79 -12.39
N LEU A 68 5.23 11.15 -13.43
CA LEU A 68 5.86 11.85 -14.56
C LEU A 68 4.86 12.78 -15.29
N GLN A 69 3.60 12.36 -15.38
CA GLN A 69 2.52 13.10 -16.02
C GLN A 69 1.82 14.11 -15.09
N ASN A 70 2.24 14.25 -13.83
CA ASN A 70 1.58 15.09 -12.81
C ASN A 70 0.08 14.80 -12.66
N ARG A 71 -0.32 13.53 -12.79
CA ARG A 71 -1.69 13.08 -12.57
C ARG A 71 -1.77 12.14 -11.37
N THR A 72 -2.99 11.92 -10.90
CA THR A 72 -3.24 10.88 -9.89
C THR A 72 -3.11 9.50 -10.57
N PRO A 73 -2.42 8.53 -9.95
CA PRO A 73 -2.36 7.18 -10.47
C PRO A 73 -3.73 6.50 -10.41
N ASP A 74 -4.00 5.67 -11.40
CA ASP A 74 -5.22 4.88 -11.53
C ASP A 74 -4.86 3.39 -11.45
N PHE A 75 -5.04 2.81 -10.27
CA PHE A 75 -4.70 1.41 -10.03
C PHE A 75 -5.90 0.52 -10.36
N PRO A 76 -5.70 -0.63 -11.03
CA PRO A 76 -6.76 -1.60 -11.21
C PRO A 76 -7.23 -2.12 -9.84
N ASP A 77 -8.55 -2.30 -9.70
CA ASP A 77 -9.17 -2.91 -8.51
C ASP A 77 -8.68 -4.35 -8.27
#